data_AF-A0AAD5XSE1-F1
#
_entry.id   AF-A0AAD5XSE1-F1
#
_cell.length_a   1.000
_cell.length_b   1.000
_cell.length_c   1.000
_cell.angle_alpha   90.00
_cell.angle_beta   90.00
_cell.angle_gamma   90.00
#
_symmetry.space_group_name_H-M   'P 1'
#
loop_
_entity.id
_entity.type
_entity.pdbx_description
1 polymer ?
#
loop_
_entity_poly.entity_id
_entity_poly.type
_entity_poly.pdbx_seq_one_letter_code
_entity_poly.pdbx_strand_id
1 'polypeptide(L)'
;MKRNPRKVKWTKAFRHAAGKEMVIDSTLEFEKRRNIPVRYDRELMSTTLKAMKRVQEIKQKRERVLAKRRLLGKTLNSKSGKKFNVEEIINTEEKDVDVVLSGQKDKVIDKRETISVTEDIKDMEII
;
A
#
# COMPACT_ATOMS: atom_id res chain seq x y z
N MET A 1 -0.50 0.64 -40.15
CA MET A 1 0.64 -0.16 -39.63
C MET A 1 0.18 -0.94 -38.40
N LYS A 2 0.25 -2.28 -38.39
CA LYS A 2 -0.17 -3.14 -37.27
C LYS A 2 1.01 -3.41 -36.31
N ARG A 3 1.26 -2.50 -35.36
CA ARG A 3 2.34 -2.67 -34.36
C ARG A 3 1.85 -3.44 -33.14
N ASN A 4 2.69 -4.34 -32.61
CA ASN A 4 2.38 -5.08 -31.39
C ASN A 4 2.55 -4.18 -30.14
N PRO A 5 1.49 -3.91 -29.35
CA PRO A 5 1.57 -3.04 -28.18
C PRO A 5 2.56 -3.53 -27.13
N ARG A 6 2.78 -4.85 -26.99
CA ARG A 6 3.77 -5.41 -26.04
C ARG A 6 5.23 -5.15 -26.43
N LYS A 7 5.49 -4.56 -27.61
CA LYS A 7 6.83 -4.15 -28.06
C LYS A 7 6.98 -2.62 -28.12
N VAL A 8 5.89 -1.88 -27.93
CA VAL A 8 5.89 -0.41 -27.97
C VAL A 8 6.10 0.13 -26.55
N LYS A 9 7.29 0.71 -26.31
CA LYS A 9 7.81 1.01 -24.96
C LYS A 9 6.95 1.94 -24.09
N TRP A 10 6.15 2.82 -24.70
CA TRP A 10 5.32 3.79 -23.98
C TRP A 10 3.96 3.23 -23.54
N THR A 11 3.55 2.07 -24.05
CA THR A 11 2.22 1.50 -23.74
C THR A 11 2.19 0.84 -22.37
N LYS A 12 1.00 0.84 -21.73
CA LYS A 12 0.74 0.10 -20.49
C LYS A 12 1.01 -1.40 -20.64
N ALA A 13 0.62 -1.99 -21.76
CA ALA A 13 0.84 -3.40 -22.06
C ALA A 13 2.33 -3.78 -22.05
N PHE A 14 3.19 -2.97 -22.64
CA PHE A 14 4.65 -3.16 -22.55
C PHE A 14 5.13 -3.03 -21.10
N ARG A 15 4.68 -1.99 -20.38
CA ARG A 15 5.10 -1.75 -18.99
C ARG A 15 4.72 -2.89 -18.05
N HIS A 16 3.50 -3.41 -18.20
CA HIS A 16 3.01 -4.58 -17.47
C HIS A 16 3.85 -5.82 -17.76
N ALA A 17 4.06 -6.16 -19.04
CA ALA A 17 4.85 -7.33 -19.43
C ALA A 17 6.34 -7.22 -19.04
N ALA A 18 6.90 -6.01 -19.03
CA ALA A 18 8.29 -5.75 -18.68
C ALA A 18 8.52 -5.48 -17.18
N GLY A 19 7.51 -5.68 -16.31
CA GLY A 19 7.63 -5.49 -14.87
C GLY A 19 7.92 -4.04 -14.43
N LYS A 20 7.52 -3.03 -15.22
CA LYS A 20 7.71 -1.61 -14.90
C LYS A 20 6.57 -1.01 -14.07
N GLU A 21 5.57 -1.82 -13.77
CA GLU A 21 4.36 -1.50 -13.01
C GLU A 21 4.02 -2.70 -12.14
N MET A 22 3.17 -2.47 -11.16
CA MET A 22 2.68 -3.51 -10.27
C MET A 22 1.66 -4.38 -11.01
N VAL A 23 1.89 -5.69 -11.03
CA VAL A 23 1.07 -6.66 -11.77
C VAL A 23 0.23 -7.53 -10.84
N ILE A 24 0.83 -7.98 -9.74
CA ILE A 24 0.19 -8.89 -8.77
C ILE A 24 0.06 -8.13 -7.45
N ASP A 25 -1.13 -7.61 -7.18
CA ASP A 25 -1.43 -6.94 -5.91
C ASP A 25 -2.93 -7.03 -5.58
N SER A 26 -3.25 -7.13 -4.30
CA SER A 26 -4.62 -7.26 -3.83
C SER A 26 -5.49 -6.03 -4.10
N THR A 27 -4.89 -4.84 -4.27
CA THR A 27 -5.65 -3.63 -4.62
C THR A 27 -6.24 -3.69 -6.03
N LEU A 28 -5.65 -4.49 -6.93
CA LEU A 28 -6.13 -4.60 -8.32
C LEU A 28 -7.39 -5.47 -8.45
N GLU A 29 -7.66 -6.38 -7.51
CA GLU A 29 -8.84 -7.25 -7.56
C GLU A 29 -10.16 -6.47 -7.35
N PHE A 30 -10.10 -5.29 -6.73
CA PHE A 30 -11.27 -4.42 -6.54
C PHE A 30 -11.81 -3.85 -7.86
N GLU A 31 -10.98 -3.76 -8.91
CA GLU A 31 -11.36 -3.23 -10.24
C GLU A 31 -12.03 -4.30 -11.12
N LYS A 32 -12.24 -5.52 -10.61
CA LYS A 32 -12.80 -6.63 -11.37
C LYS A 32 -14.25 -6.40 -11.76
N ARG A 33 -14.55 -6.70 -13.03
CA ARG A 33 -15.92 -6.66 -13.56
C ARG A 33 -16.82 -7.65 -12.83
N ARG A 34 -17.94 -7.17 -12.28
CA ARG A 34 -19.00 -7.98 -11.69
C ARG A 34 -20.09 -8.19 -12.74
N ASN A 35 -20.44 -9.44 -13.02
CA ASN A 35 -21.47 -9.80 -14.02
C ASN A 35 -22.86 -9.96 -13.41
N ILE A 36 -22.99 -9.83 -12.09
CA ILE A 36 -24.25 -9.92 -11.36
C ILE A 36 -24.56 -8.53 -10.80
N PRO A 37 -25.70 -7.92 -11.14
CA PRO A 37 -26.10 -6.65 -10.57
C PRO A 37 -26.57 -6.86 -9.11
N VAL A 38 -26.33 -5.86 -8.28
CA VAL A 38 -26.83 -5.80 -6.90
C VAL A 38 -27.89 -4.70 -6.82
N ARG A 39 -28.95 -4.91 -6.02
CA ARG A 39 -29.93 -3.85 -5.78
C ARG A 39 -29.26 -2.66 -5.09
N TYR A 40 -29.80 -1.46 -5.34
CA TYR A 40 -29.30 -0.26 -4.69
C TYR A 40 -29.52 -0.34 -3.18
N ASP A 41 -28.46 -0.08 -2.44
CA ASP A 41 -28.45 0.12 -0.99
C ASP A 41 -27.54 1.32 -0.70
N ARG A 42 -28.08 2.29 0.06
CA ARG A 42 -27.39 3.54 0.39
C ARG A 42 -26.18 3.31 1.29
N GLU A 43 -26.27 2.38 2.24
CA GLU A 43 -25.18 2.08 3.16
C GLU A 43 -24.03 1.39 2.43
N LEU A 44 -24.36 0.42 1.56
CA LEU A 44 -23.40 -0.22 0.66
C LEU A 44 -22.69 0.80 -0.25
N MET A 45 -23.42 1.76 -0.82
CA MET A 45 -22.81 2.79 -1.68
C MET A 45 -21.86 3.70 -0.88
N SER A 46 -22.28 4.16 0.29
CA SER A 46 -21.48 5.03 1.17
C SER A 46 -20.17 4.35 1.61
N THR A 47 -20.26 3.09 2.04
CA THR A 47 -19.09 2.28 2.43
C THR A 47 -18.15 2.03 1.25
N THR A 48 -18.70 1.73 0.07
CA THR A 48 -17.91 1.53 -1.16
C THR A 48 -17.15 2.79 -1.55
N LEU A 49 -17.75 3.98 -1.49
CA LEU A 49 -17.08 5.25 -1.80
C LEU A 49 -15.89 5.52 -0.86
N LYS A 50 -16.08 5.27 0.45
CA LYS A 50 -15.00 5.40 1.44
C LYS A 50 -13.88 4.39 1.17
N ALA A 51 -14.24 3.13 0.89
CA ALA A 51 -13.29 2.06 0.60
C ALA A 51 -12.48 2.35 -0.67
N MET A 52 -13.10 2.85 -1.75
CA MET A 52 -12.41 3.19 -3.00
C MET A 52 -11.29 4.22 -2.78
N LYS A 53 -11.56 5.28 -2.01
CA LYS A 53 -10.55 6.29 -1.66
C LYS A 53 -9.37 5.65 -0.92
N ARG A 54 -9.66 4.83 0.10
CA ARG A 54 -8.62 4.16 0.90
C ARG A 54 -7.78 3.20 0.05
N VAL A 55 -8.41 2.41 -0.82
CA VAL A 55 -7.72 1.47 -1.72
C VAL A 55 -6.80 2.22 -2.69
N GLN A 56 -7.26 3.34 -3.25
CA GLN A 56 -6.44 4.16 -4.14
C GLN A 56 -5.19 4.72 -3.44
N GLU A 57 -5.30 5.18 -2.20
CA GLU A 57 -4.15 5.64 -1.41
C GLU A 57 -3.13 4.52 -1.18
N ILE A 58 -3.58 3.30 -0.88
CA ILE A 58 -2.71 2.13 -0.69
C ILE A 58 -2.01 1.79 -2.01
N LYS A 59 -2.75 1.74 -3.12
CA LYS A 59 -2.22 1.46 -4.46
C LYS A 59 -1.11 2.43 -4.83
N GLN A 60 -1.34 3.74 -4.65
CA GLN A 60 -0.34 4.77 -4.93
C GLN A 60 0.92 4.64 -4.06
N LYS A 61 0.76 4.34 -2.76
CA LYS A 61 1.90 4.11 -1.86
C LYS A 61 2.74 2.92 -2.33
N ARG A 62 2.11 1.78 -2.61
CA ARG A 62 2.80 0.57 -3.08
C ARG A 62 3.47 0.78 -4.45
N GLU A 63 2.82 1.50 -5.37
CA GLU A 63 3.39 1.83 -6.69
C GLU A 63 4.65 2.69 -6.55
N ARG A 64 4.62 3.66 -5.63
CA ARG A 64 5.79 4.50 -5.31
C ARG A 64 6.94 3.67 -4.76
N VAL A 65 6.66 2.72 -3.87
CA VAL A 65 7.67 1.80 -3.32
C VAL A 65 8.29 0.96 -4.43
N LEU A 66 7.49 0.35 -5.31
CA LEU A 66 7.98 -0.41 -6.45
C LEU A 66 8.85 0.44 -7.38
N ALA A 67 8.43 1.67 -7.67
CA ALA A 67 9.20 2.61 -8.48
C ALA A 67 10.55 2.96 -7.84
N LYS A 68 10.56 3.22 -6.52
CA LYS A 68 11.77 3.50 -5.74
C LYS A 68 12.73 2.31 -5.78
N ARG A 69 12.28 1.11 -5.46
CA ARG A 69 13.10 -0.13 -5.50
C ARG A 69 13.73 -0.34 -6.88
N ARG A 70 12.96 -0.13 -7.95
CA ARG A 70 13.46 -0.27 -9.34
C ARG A 70 14.49 0.79 -9.73
N LEU A 71 14.33 2.03 -9.25
CA LEU A 71 15.26 3.12 -9.54
C LEU A 71 16.54 3.02 -8.71
N LEU A 72 16.44 2.63 -7.43
CA LEU A 72 17.58 2.38 -6.56
C LEU A 72 18.56 1.37 -7.17
N GLY A 73 18.05 0.23 -7.65
CA GLY A 73 18.89 -0.79 -8.32
C GLY A 73 19.65 -0.25 -9.54
N LYS A 74 19.09 0.72 -10.27
CA LYS A 74 19.80 1.38 -11.38
C LYS A 74 20.88 2.32 -10.88
N THR A 75 20.57 3.15 -9.88
CA THR A 75 21.56 4.09 -9.33
C THR A 75 22.75 3.39 -8.68
N LEU A 76 22.52 2.22 -8.05
CA LEU A 76 23.58 1.37 -7.50
C LEU A 76 24.46 0.81 -8.60
N ASN A 77 23.87 0.25 -9.66
CA ASN A 77 24.62 -0.27 -10.82
C ASN A 77 25.38 0.82 -11.58
N SER A 78 24.85 2.05 -11.63
CA SER A 78 25.53 3.19 -12.25
C SER A 78 26.68 3.76 -11.40
N LYS A 79 26.62 3.62 -10.07
CA LYS A 79 27.64 4.12 -9.14
C LYS A 79 28.65 3.06 -8.69
N SER A 80 28.41 1.78 -8.96
CA SER A 80 29.20 0.72 -8.33
C SER A 80 29.25 -0.58 -9.12
N GLY A 81 30.47 -0.96 -9.48
CA GLY A 81 30.93 -2.34 -9.35
C GLY A 81 31.07 -2.80 -7.88
N LYS A 82 30.22 -2.35 -6.94
CA LYS A 82 30.11 -2.90 -5.57
C LYS A 82 28.70 -3.40 -5.34
N LYS A 83 28.62 -4.68 -5.00
CA LYS A 83 27.40 -5.40 -4.67
C LYS A 83 27.06 -5.10 -3.21
N PHE A 84 25.85 -4.61 -2.98
CA PHE A 84 25.26 -4.59 -1.64
C PHE A 84 24.09 -5.57 -1.62
N ASN A 85 23.99 -6.33 -0.53
CA ASN A 85 23.07 -7.45 -0.39
C ASN A 85 21.63 -6.95 -0.32
N VAL A 86 20.78 -7.51 -1.17
CA VAL A 86 19.36 -7.14 -1.35
C VAL A 86 18.53 -7.37 -0.06
N GLU A 87 19.03 -8.23 0.83
CA GLU A 87 18.40 -8.63 2.10
C GLU A 87 18.29 -7.48 3.12
N GLU A 88 19.19 -6.49 3.10
CA GLU A 88 19.19 -5.39 4.08
C GLU A 88 18.08 -4.34 3.80
N ILE A 89 17.67 -4.22 2.52
CA ILE A 89 16.64 -3.26 2.08
C ILE A 89 15.23 -3.73 2.44
N ILE A 90 15.00 -5.06 2.43
CA ILE A 90 13.69 -5.65 2.72
C ILE A 90 13.33 -5.46 4.21
N ASN A 91 14.31 -5.59 5.11
CA ASN A 91 14.10 -5.46 6.56
C ASN A 91 13.98 -4.02 7.08
N THR A 92 14.27 -3.00 6.25
CA THR A 92 14.07 -1.60 6.66
C THR A 92 12.59 -1.20 6.61
N GLU A 93 11.78 -1.87 5.79
CA GLU A 93 10.35 -1.53 5.64
C GLU A 93 9.46 -2.16 6.73
N GLU A 94 9.91 -3.19 7.44
CA GLU A 94 9.20 -3.70 8.64
C GLU A 94 9.37 -2.76 9.84
N LYS A 95 10.53 -2.08 9.95
CA LYS A 95 10.80 -1.14 11.05
C LYS A 95 10.01 0.17 10.96
N ASP A 96 9.57 0.58 9.78
CA ASP A 96 8.77 1.81 9.62
C ASP A 96 7.30 1.64 10.03
N VAL A 97 6.82 0.41 10.27
CA VAL A 97 5.50 0.14 10.86
C VAL A 97 5.56 0.17 12.40
N ASP A 98 6.68 -0.25 12.99
CA ASP A 98 6.87 -0.27 14.46
C ASP A 98 7.46 1.03 15.04
N VAL A 99 8.19 1.84 14.26
CA VAL A 99 8.80 3.10 14.74
C VAL A 99 7.78 4.22 14.95
N VAL A 100 6.53 4.08 14.49
CA VAL A 100 5.44 5.01 14.84
C VAL A 100 4.97 4.82 16.30
N LEU A 101 5.33 3.70 16.96
CA LEU A 101 4.93 3.39 18.34
C LEU A 101 6.03 3.56 19.40
N SER A 102 7.24 4.04 19.05
CA SER A 102 8.34 4.15 20.02
C SER A 102 9.02 5.53 20.10
N GLY A 103 8.44 6.58 19.52
CA GLY A 103 9.08 7.87 19.34
C GLY A 103 8.43 9.06 20.04
N GLN A 104 8.09 8.97 21.34
CA GLN A 104 7.92 10.16 22.20
C GLN A 104 7.98 9.81 23.71
N LYS A 105 9.18 9.94 24.27
CA LYS A 105 9.51 10.25 25.67
C LYS A 105 10.63 11.29 25.53
N ASP A 106 10.55 12.56 25.92
CA ASP A 106 9.91 13.19 27.06
C ASP A 106 9.57 14.67 26.79
N LYS A 107 8.39 15.12 27.21
CA LYS A 107 8.20 16.35 28.02
C LYS A 107 6.80 16.33 28.66
N VAL A 108 6.84 16.55 29.97
CA VAL A 108 5.78 16.36 30.98
C VAL A 108 4.75 17.51 30.93
N ILE A 109 3.55 17.24 31.49
CA ILE A 109 2.46 18.14 31.95
C ILE A 109 1.35 18.30 30.88
N ASP A 110 0.11 17.79 31.02
CA ASP A 110 -0.81 17.82 32.17
C ASP A 110 -1.63 16.53 32.37
N LYS A 111 -1.84 16.16 33.64
CA LYS A 111 -2.77 15.12 34.09
C LYS A 111 -4.16 15.75 34.29
N ARG A 112 -5.09 15.56 33.37
CA ARG A 112 -6.55 15.69 33.55
C ARG A 112 -7.22 15.05 32.32
N GLU A 113 -8.27 14.27 32.56
CA GLU A 113 -9.08 13.55 31.55
C GLU A 113 -8.61 12.13 31.15
N THR A 114 -8.26 11.30 32.14
CA THR A 114 -8.28 9.83 32.02
C THR A 114 -9.47 9.24 32.78
N ILE A 115 -10.70 9.56 32.37
CA ILE A 115 -11.92 8.87 32.82
C ILE A 115 -12.90 8.90 31.64
N SER A 116 -13.06 7.78 30.90
CA SER A 116 -14.30 7.44 30.14
C SER A 116 -14.21 6.26 29.15
N VAL A 117 -13.07 5.60 28.90
CA VAL A 117 -12.99 4.59 27.80
C VAL A 117 -12.52 3.20 28.24
N THR A 118 -12.42 2.91 29.54
CA THR A 118 -12.01 1.58 30.03
C THR A 118 -13.16 0.68 30.51
N GLU A 119 -14.41 1.02 30.21
CA GLU A 119 -15.58 0.20 30.61
C GLU A 119 -16.19 -0.64 29.48
N ASP A 120 -15.82 -0.44 28.20
CA ASP A 120 -16.53 -1.11 27.09
C ASP A 120 -15.86 -2.38 26.54
N ILE A 121 -14.75 -2.85 27.11
CA ILE A 121 -14.01 -4.04 26.60
C ILE A 121 -14.30 -5.30 27.45
N LYS A 122 -15.11 -5.21 28.51
CA LYS A 122 -15.35 -6.34 29.43
C LYS A 122 -16.56 -7.21 29.11
N ASP A 123 -17.42 -6.83 28.16
CA ASP A 123 -18.70 -7.52 27.89
C ASP A 123 -18.76 -8.27 26.54
N MET A 124 -17.62 -8.63 25.93
CA MET A 124 -17.57 -9.39 24.68
C MET A 124 -16.71 -10.66 24.73
N GLU A 125 -16.46 -11.18 25.94
CA GLU A 125 -16.26 -12.61 26.15
C GLU A 125 -17.55 -13.19 26.74
N ILE A 126 -18.07 -14.26 26.11
CA ILE A 126 -19.30 -15.04 26.43
C ILE A 126 -20.53 -14.69 25.57
N ILE A 127 -20.61 -15.25 24.36
CA ILE A 127 -21.40 -16.46 23.94
C ILE A 127 -20.99 -16.81 22.50
#